data_AF-A0A183PEG2-F1
#
_entry.id   AF-A0A183PEG2-F1
#
_cell.length_a   1.000
_cell.length_b   1.000
_cell.length_c   1.000
_cell.angle_alpha   90.00
_cell.angle_beta   90.00
_cell.angle_gamma   90.00
#
_symmetry.space_group_name_H-M   'P 1'
#
loop_
_entity.id
_entity.type
_entity.pdbx_description
1 polymer ?
#
loop_
_entity_poly.entity_id
_entity_poly.type
_entity_poly.pdbx_seq_one_letter_code
_entity_poly.pdbx_strand_id
1 'polypeptide(L)'
;MRRYKLGVLEIRETHQTQVGQQRLASGELPLYSGHEEENAPYTQGVALMLSKQAQNALKGWESHGPRIIKASFKTKKEGISMNVIQCYAPTNDYNEEAKDQFYDRLQSIVENRPTKDLTILMGDLDVKVEMHNTGYEDIMGRHGLGQRNKN
;
A
#
# COMPACT_ATOMS: atom_id res chain seq x y z
N MET A 1 -14.27 -9.52 0.61
CA MET A 1 -14.13 -9.81 -0.84
C MET A 1 -15.46 -10.08 -1.54
N ARG A 2 -16.18 -11.17 -1.23
CA ARG A 2 -17.35 -11.65 -2.00
C ARG A 2 -18.54 -10.67 -2.06
N ARG A 3 -18.97 -10.11 -0.92
CA ARG A 3 -20.13 -9.18 -0.83
C ARG A 3 -19.99 -7.97 -1.75
N TYR A 4 -18.79 -7.37 -1.79
CA TYR A 4 -18.48 -6.17 -2.57
C TYR A 4 -17.79 -6.49 -3.90
N LYS A 5 -17.64 -7.77 -4.26
CA LYS A 5 -16.98 -8.25 -5.49
C LYS A 5 -15.59 -7.64 -5.71
N LEU A 6 -14.82 -7.50 -4.63
CA LEU A 6 -13.49 -6.89 -4.67
C LEU A 6 -12.47 -7.84 -5.31
N GLY A 7 -11.64 -7.29 -6.20
CA GLY A 7 -10.51 -8.01 -6.81
C GLY A 7 -9.27 -8.03 -5.92
N VAL A 8 -8.98 -6.90 -5.30
CA VAL A 8 -7.89 -6.64 -4.35
C VAL A 8 -8.49 -5.91 -3.15
N LEU A 9 -8.09 -6.30 -1.93
CA LEU A 9 -8.46 -5.63 -0.70
C LEU A 9 -7.21 -5.34 0.12
N GLU A 10 -7.10 -4.11 0.59
CA GLU A 10 -6.04 -3.71 1.51
C GLU A 10 -6.42 -3.95 2.96
N ILE A 11 -5.43 -4.35 3.75
CA ILE A 11 -5.56 -4.51 5.19
C ILE A 11 -4.34 -3.84 5.81
N ARG A 12 -4.57 -2.99 6.80
CA ARG A 12 -3.55 -2.33 7.61
C ARG A 12 -3.65 -2.88 9.02
N GLU A 13 -2.57 -2.77 9.78
CA GLU A 13 -2.50 -3.25 11.16
C GLU A 13 -2.84 -4.74 11.27
N THR A 14 -2.21 -5.54 10.40
CA THR A 14 -2.44 -6.99 10.39
C THR A 14 -1.92 -7.67 11.65
N HIS A 15 -0.97 -7.02 12.34
CA HIS A 15 -0.27 -7.55 13.51
C HIS A 15 0.38 -8.92 13.24
N GLN A 16 0.61 -9.23 11.96
CA GLN A 16 1.35 -10.42 11.52
C GLN A 16 2.84 -10.10 11.56
N THR A 17 3.65 -11.04 12.00
CA THR A 17 5.10 -11.01 11.82
C THR A 17 5.47 -11.68 10.50
N GLN A 18 6.69 -11.42 10.05
CA GLN A 18 7.29 -11.95 8.83
C GLN A 18 6.63 -11.44 7.53
N VAL A 19 7.29 -11.77 6.43
CA VAL A 19 6.83 -11.50 5.07
C VAL A 19 6.38 -12.81 4.45
N GLY A 20 5.19 -12.86 3.88
CA GLY A 20 4.71 -14.11 3.31
C GLY A 20 3.41 -14.02 2.55
N GLN A 21 2.99 -15.18 2.07
CA GLN A 21 1.71 -15.36 1.43
C GLN A 21 1.16 -16.74 1.77
N GLN A 22 -0.14 -16.83 2.07
CA GLN A 22 -0.78 -18.11 2.36
C GLN A 22 -2.19 -18.13 1.78
N ARG A 23 -2.50 -19.15 0.98
CA ARG A 23 -3.84 -19.33 0.41
C ARG A 23 -4.82 -19.72 1.52
N LEU A 24 -5.90 -18.97 1.65
CA LEU A 24 -6.98 -19.28 2.58
C LEU A 24 -7.86 -20.39 2.01
N ALA A 25 -8.55 -21.13 2.89
CA ALA A 25 -9.52 -22.16 2.49
C ALA A 25 -10.65 -21.59 1.59
N SER A 26 -10.95 -20.30 1.72
CA SER A 26 -11.92 -19.59 0.91
C SER A 26 -11.45 -19.27 -0.52
N GLY A 27 -10.16 -19.47 -0.82
CA GLY A 27 -9.53 -19.34 -2.13
C GLY A 27 -8.76 -18.04 -2.35
N GLU A 28 -8.96 -17.03 -1.51
CA GLU A 28 -8.20 -15.79 -1.50
C GLU A 28 -6.73 -16.01 -1.09
N LEU A 29 -5.85 -15.12 -1.57
CA LEU A 29 -4.42 -15.13 -1.27
C LEU A 29 -4.02 -13.80 -0.63
N PRO A 30 -3.94 -13.72 0.70
CA PRO A 30 -3.24 -12.64 1.38
C PRO A 30 -1.74 -12.68 1.06
N LEU A 31 -1.22 -11.54 0.62
CA LEU A 31 0.18 -11.17 0.64
C LEU A 31 0.36 -10.26 1.85
N TYR A 32 1.28 -10.56 2.76
CA TYR A 32 1.45 -9.79 3.97
C TYR A 32 2.92 -9.45 4.21
N SER A 33 3.12 -8.29 4.82
CA SER A 33 4.40 -7.82 5.30
C SER A 33 4.25 -7.39 6.76
N GLY A 34 5.15 -7.88 7.60
CA GLY A 34 5.25 -7.56 9.01
C GLY A 34 6.70 -7.41 9.43
N HIS A 35 6.94 -7.31 10.74
CA HIS A 35 8.31 -7.31 11.25
C HIS A 35 8.95 -8.69 11.10
N GLU A 36 10.16 -8.76 10.55
CA GLU A 36 10.87 -10.04 10.34
C GLU A 36 11.52 -10.58 11.62
N GLU A 37 11.80 -9.72 12.60
CA GLU A 37 12.45 -10.11 13.85
C GLU A 37 11.52 -10.99 14.70
N GLU A 38 12.05 -12.11 15.22
CA GLU A 38 11.30 -13.12 15.97
C GLU A 38 10.62 -12.59 17.24
N ASN A 39 11.16 -11.51 17.82
CA ASN A 39 10.66 -10.86 19.04
C ASN A 39 10.09 -9.46 18.78
N ALA A 40 9.84 -9.09 17.52
CA ALA A 40 9.27 -7.79 17.23
C ALA A 40 7.86 -7.67 17.83
N PRO A 41 7.47 -6.47 18.26
CA PRO A 41 6.12 -6.22 18.71
C PRO A 41 5.13 -6.52 17.57
N TYR A 42 4.02 -7.18 17.91
CA TYR A 42 2.87 -7.45 17.02
C TYR A 42 2.11 -6.15 16.72
N THR A 43 2.81 -5.22 16.11
CA THR A 43 2.36 -3.88 15.75
C THR A 43 2.60 -3.68 14.27
N GLN A 44 1.90 -2.72 13.66
CA GLN A 44 2.03 -2.43 12.24
C GLN A 44 1.57 -3.64 11.39
N GLY A 45 2.19 -3.81 10.23
CA GLY A 45 1.88 -4.88 9.31
C GLY A 45 0.83 -4.46 8.31
N VAL A 46 1.04 -4.92 7.09
CA VAL A 46 0.20 -4.62 5.97
C VAL A 46 -0.07 -5.85 5.13
N ALA A 47 -1.23 -5.88 4.45
CA ALA A 47 -1.54 -6.95 3.54
C ALA A 47 -2.40 -6.52 2.35
N LEU A 48 -2.22 -7.27 1.25
CA LEU A 48 -3.10 -7.28 0.10
C LEU A 48 -3.78 -8.65 0.01
N MET A 49 -5.10 -8.68 0.20
CA MET A 49 -5.91 -9.87 -0.02
C MET A 49 -6.38 -9.92 -1.47
N LEU A 50 -5.96 -10.97 -2.18
CA LEU A 50 -6.22 -11.13 -3.61
C LEU A 50 -7.31 -12.17 -3.87
N SER A 51 -8.31 -11.80 -4.67
CA SER A 51 -9.26 -12.74 -5.27
C SER A 51 -8.55 -13.71 -6.22
N LYS A 52 -9.20 -14.84 -6.56
CA LYS A 52 -8.65 -15.80 -7.54
C LYS A 52 -8.33 -15.16 -8.90
N GLN A 53 -9.14 -14.18 -9.33
CA GLN A 53 -8.89 -13.46 -10.59
C GLN A 53 -7.64 -12.57 -10.49
N ALA A 54 -7.49 -11.82 -9.40
CA ALA A 54 -6.30 -10.99 -9.18
C ALA A 54 -5.03 -11.84 -9.04
N GLN A 55 -5.12 -12.99 -8.39
CA GLN A 55 -4.01 -13.97 -8.31
C GLN A 55 -3.52 -14.40 -9.69
N ASN A 56 -4.44 -14.72 -10.62
CA ASN A 56 -4.06 -15.14 -11.97
C ASN A 56 -3.39 -14.01 -12.78
N ALA A 57 -3.63 -12.75 -12.40
CA ALA A 57 -2.99 -11.60 -13.01
C ALA A 57 -1.70 -11.19 -12.29
N LEU A 58 -1.42 -11.71 -11.08
CA LEU A 58 -0.24 -11.33 -10.30
C LEU A 58 1.04 -11.78 -11.03
N LYS A 59 1.91 -10.82 -11.32
CA LYS A 59 3.25 -11.06 -11.89
C LYS A 59 4.28 -11.31 -10.81
N GLY A 60 4.12 -10.63 -9.67
CA GLY A 60 5.03 -10.68 -8.53
C GLY A 60 4.67 -9.62 -7.51
N TRP A 61 5.27 -9.71 -6.34
CA TRP A 61 5.13 -8.73 -5.27
C TRP A 61 6.40 -8.67 -4.44
N GLU A 62 6.56 -7.56 -3.73
CA GLU A 62 7.71 -7.26 -2.89
C GLU A 62 7.24 -6.55 -1.61
N SER A 63 7.90 -6.87 -0.51
CA SER A 63 7.80 -6.14 0.76
C SER A 63 8.93 -5.12 0.85
N HIS A 64 8.63 -3.95 1.41
CA HIS A 64 9.61 -2.88 1.66
C HIS A 64 9.62 -2.50 3.14
N GLY A 65 9.62 -3.51 4.00
CA GLY A 65 9.45 -3.39 5.45
C GLY A 65 8.00 -3.59 5.88
N PRO A 66 7.70 -3.44 7.19
CA PRO A 66 6.40 -3.80 7.77
C PRO A 66 5.23 -2.91 7.33
N ARG A 67 5.52 -1.80 6.65
CA ARG A 67 4.55 -0.73 6.35
C ARG A 67 4.29 -0.52 4.87
N ILE A 68 5.00 -1.19 3.97
CA ILE A 68 4.83 -1.01 2.52
C ILE A 68 4.88 -2.37 1.82
N ILE A 69 3.88 -2.65 0.99
CA ILE A 69 3.86 -3.79 0.08
C ILE A 69 3.51 -3.31 -1.32
N LYS A 70 4.22 -3.83 -2.33
CA LYS A 70 3.95 -3.56 -3.74
C LYS A 70 3.66 -4.85 -4.47
N ALA A 71 2.57 -4.88 -5.22
CA ALA A 71 2.18 -6.01 -6.06
C ALA A 71 1.98 -5.54 -7.50
N SER A 72 2.55 -6.28 -8.45
CA SER A 72 2.46 -5.99 -9.88
C SER A 72 1.54 -6.99 -10.57
N PHE A 73 0.60 -6.49 -11.37
CA PHE A 73 -0.40 -7.27 -12.07
C PHE A 73 -0.30 -7.07 -13.58
N LYS A 74 -0.52 -8.14 -14.34
CA LYS A 74 -0.68 -8.12 -15.78
C LYS A 74 -2.03 -7.46 -16.12
N THR A 75 -1.98 -6.48 -17.02
CA THR A 75 -3.20 -5.91 -17.59
C THR A 75 -3.57 -6.61 -18.90
N LYS A 76 -4.76 -6.31 -19.43
CA LYS A 76 -5.15 -6.77 -20.77
C LYS A 76 -4.34 -6.11 -21.88
N LYS A 77 -3.73 -4.94 -21.63
CA LYS A 77 -2.91 -4.23 -22.60
C LYS A 77 -1.49 -4.74 -22.53
N GLU A 78 -1.01 -5.30 -23.64
CA GLU A 78 0.34 -5.83 -23.72
C GLU A 78 1.39 -4.75 -23.45
N GLY A 79 2.44 -5.13 -22.73
CA GLY A 79 3.51 -4.21 -22.33
C GLY A 79 3.13 -3.19 -21.26
N ILE A 80 1.92 -3.27 -20.66
CA ILE A 80 1.50 -2.44 -19.52
C ILE A 80 1.14 -3.32 -18.33
N SER A 81 1.81 -3.07 -17.21
CA SER A 81 1.49 -3.64 -15.91
C SER A 81 0.76 -2.62 -15.04
N MET A 82 0.02 -3.11 -14.05
CA MET A 82 -0.58 -2.29 -13.00
C MET A 82 0.09 -2.64 -11.68
N ASN A 83 0.69 -1.65 -11.03
CA ASN A 83 1.28 -1.77 -9.71
C ASN A 83 0.27 -1.26 -8.67
N VAL A 84 0.07 -2.02 -7.61
CA VAL A 84 -0.66 -1.58 -6.42
C VAL A 84 0.37 -1.48 -5.30
N ILE A 85 0.53 -0.28 -4.76
CA ILE A 85 1.37 -0.02 -3.60
C ILE A 85 0.41 0.28 -2.46
N GLN A 86 0.43 -0.59 -1.46
CA GLN A 86 -0.27 -0.37 -0.22
C GLN A 86 0.74 0.09 0.82
N CYS A 87 0.36 1.09 1.62
CA CYS A 87 1.22 1.59 2.67
C CYS A 87 0.47 1.96 3.96
N TYR A 88 1.20 1.99 5.07
CA TYR A 88 0.71 2.46 6.36
C TYR A 88 1.76 3.39 6.98
N ALA A 89 1.57 4.69 6.81
CA ALA A 89 2.49 5.71 7.31
C ALA A 89 2.64 5.65 8.83
N PRO A 90 3.83 6.01 9.35
CA PRO A 90 4.03 6.24 10.77
C PRO A 90 3.11 7.34 11.29
N THR A 91 2.60 7.20 12.51
CA THR A 91 1.78 8.23 13.15
C THR A 91 2.62 9.42 13.61
N ASN A 92 1.97 10.50 14.07
CA ASN A 92 2.65 11.68 14.61
C ASN A 92 3.57 11.42 15.81
N ASP A 93 3.45 10.28 16.49
CA ASP A 93 4.29 9.91 17.65
C ASP A 93 5.68 9.41 17.23
N TYR A 94 5.88 9.13 15.94
CA TYR A 94 7.20 8.78 15.40
C TYR A 94 8.08 10.03 15.27
N ASN A 95 9.39 9.84 15.43
CA ASN A 95 10.36 10.91 15.18
C ASN A 95 10.39 11.29 13.68
N GLU A 96 10.77 12.53 13.38
CA GLU A 96 10.77 13.05 12.01
C GLU A 96 11.68 12.23 11.08
N GLU A 97 12.82 11.76 11.56
CA GLU A 97 13.74 10.93 10.77
C GLU A 97 13.08 9.63 10.28
N ALA A 98 12.30 8.95 11.12
CA ALA A 98 11.58 7.73 10.74
C ALA A 98 10.46 8.01 9.73
N LYS A 99 9.84 9.20 9.79
CA LYS A 99 8.84 9.63 8.81
C LYS A 99 9.51 9.95 7.47
N ASP A 100 10.59 10.71 7.48
CA ASP A 100 11.38 11.05 6.29
C ASP A 100 11.86 9.77 5.60
N GLN A 101 12.45 8.83 6.36
CA GLN A 101 12.88 7.54 5.83
C GLN A 101 11.73 6.74 5.20
N PHE A 102 10.52 6.82 5.77
CA PHE A 102 9.34 6.16 5.20
C PHE A 102 8.92 6.82 3.87
N TYR A 103 8.83 8.16 3.82
CA TYR A 103 8.42 8.89 2.63
C TYR A 103 9.46 8.82 1.51
N ASP A 104 10.74 8.92 1.82
CA ASP A 104 11.84 8.73 0.87
C ASP A 104 11.79 7.33 0.24
N ARG A 105 11.57 6.31 1.07
CA ARG A 105 11.40 4.93 0.59
C ARG A 105 10.16 4.80 -0.30
N LEU A 106 9.03 5.36 0.12
CA LEU A 106 7.79 5.32 -0.66
C LEU A 106 7.97 6.02 -2.02
N GLN A 107 8.58 7.19 -2.03
CA GLN A 107 8.89 7.95 -3.24
C GLN A 107 9.77 7.14 -4.17
N SER A 108 10.85 6.53 -3.66
CA SER A 108 11.73 5.65 -4.44
C SER A 108 10.96 4.50 -5.10
N ILE A 109 10.01 3.88 -4.40
CA ILE A 109 9.19 2.78 -4.95
C ILE A 109 8.24 3.27 -6.04
N VAL A 110 7.65 4.45 -5.89
CA VAL A 110 6.72 5.06 -6.85
C VAL A 110 7.46 5.50 -8.12
N GLU A 111 8.65 6.08 -7.97
CA GLU A 111 9.49 6.56 -9.07
C GLU A 111 10.18 5.41 -9.82
N ASN A 112 10.52 4.33 -9.11
CA ASN A 112 11.11 3.12 -9.68
C ASN A 112 10.06 2.24 -10.40
N ARG A 113 9.47 2.80 -11.46
CA ARG A 113 8.56 2.09 -12.37
C ARG A 113 8.86 2.42 -13.83
N PRO A 114 8.59 1.50 -14.77
CA PRO A 114 8.53 1.85 -16.18
C PRO A 114 7.47 2.95 -16.43
N THR A 115 7.79 3.95 -17.25
CA THR A 115 6.91 5.12 -17.52
C THR A 115 5.50 4.71 -17.97
N LYS A 116 5.39 3.59 -18.69
CA LYS A 116 4.13 3.06 -19.26
C LYS A 116 3.23 2.34 -18.25
N ASP A 117 3.77 1.90 -17.13
CA ASP A 117 3.00 1.12 -16.15
C ASP A 117 2.07 2.02 -15.34
N LEU A 118 0.90 1.51 -14.99
CA LEU A 118 -0.03 2.18 -14.10
C LEU A 118 0.37 1.92 -12.65
N THR A 119 0.31 2.93 -11.79
CA THR A 119 0.53 2.77 -10.35
C THR A 119 -0.68 3.30 -9.60
N ILE A 120 -1.22 2.47 -8.71
CA ILE A 120 -2.22 2.84 -7.72
C ILE A 120 -1.51 2.83 -6.38
N LEU A 121 -1.33 4.02 -5.80
CA LEU A 121 -0.89 4.16 -4.41
C LEU A 121 -2.14 4.25 -3.53
N MET A 122 -2.22 3.39 -2.53
CA MET A 122 -3.33 3.31 -1.59
C MET A 122 -2.82 2.96 -0.18
N GLY A 123 -3.68 3.12 0.81
CA GLY A 123 -3.34 2.90 2.22
C GLY A 123 -3.56 4.11 3.12
N ASP A 124 -2.98 4.08 4.32
CA ASP A 124 -2.99 5.24 5.23
C ASP A 124 -1.70 6.01 5.04
N LEU A 125 -1.83 7.30 4.73
CA LEU A 125 -0.69 8.20 4.73
C LEU A 125 -0.59 8.99 6.05
N ASP A 126 -1.61 8.92 6.92
CA ASP A 126 -1.70 9.81 8.10
C ASP A 126 -1.47 11.28 7.72
N VAL A 127 -1.84 11.69 6.50
CA VAL A 127 -1.72 13.06 6.00
C VAL A 127 -3.10 13.71 5.99
N LYS A 128 -3.15 14.94 6.50
CA LYS A 128 -4.26 15.85 6.29
C LYS A 128 -3.83 16.84 5.23
N VAL A 129 -4.53 16.86 4.10
CA VAL A 129 -4.23 17.76 2.99
C VAL A 129 -4.98 19.10 3.08
N GLU A 130 -5.88 19.27 4.05
CA GLU A 130 -6.82 20.40 4.21
C GLU A 130 -7.85 20.54 3.07
N MET A 131 -8.77 21.50 3.15
CA MET A 131 -9.79 21.73 2.11
C MET A 131 -9.30 22.65 0.99
N HIS A 132 -8.27 23.45 1.25
CA HIS A 132 -7.81 24.50 0.34
C HIS A 132 -6.94 23.89 -0.76
N ASN A 133 -7.53 23.70 -1.94
CA ASN A 133 -6.87 23.08 -3.08
C ASN A 133 -6.46 24.06 -4.19
N THR A 134 -6.39 25.37 -3.91
CA THR A 134 -5.99 26.38 -4.92
C THR A 134 -4.58 26.07 -5.44
N GLY A 135 -4.44 25.89 -6.75
CA GLY A 135 -3.19 25.50 -7.41
C GLY A 135 -2.92 23.98 -7.45
N TYR A 136 -3.82 23.17 -6.89
CA TYR A 136 -3.74 21.70 -6.85
C TYR A 136 -5.04 21.03 -7.35
N GLU A 137 -5.90 21.77 -8.03
CA GLU A 137 -7.26 21.34 -8.40
C GLU A 137 -7.27 20.09 -9.29
N ASP A 138 -6.23 19.91 -10.10
CA ASP A 138 -6.08 18.78 -11.01
C ASP A 138 -5.66 17.47 -10.31
N ILE A 139 -5.11 17.57 -9.09
CA ILE A 139 -4.55 16.42 -8.35
C ILE A 139 -5.18 16.21 -6.96
N MET A 140 -5.93 17.19 -6.45
CA MET A 140 -6.51 17.20 -5.11
C MET A 140 -8.00 17.57 -5.13
N GLY A 141 -8.81 16.73 -4.47
CA GLY A 141 -10.25 16.95 -4.28
C GLY A 141 -10.57 18.03 -3.23
N ARG A 142 -11.80 18.57 -3.27
CA ARG A 142 -12.24 19.70 -2.43
C ARG A 142 -12.79 19.30 -1.05
N HIS A 143 -12.76 18.02 -0.70
CA HIS A 143 -13.46 17.46 0.46
C HIS A 143 -12.53 17.07 1.62
N GLY A 144 -11.32 17.66 1.69
CA GLY A 144 -10.40 17.42 2.81
C GLY A 144 -10.95 17.94 4.14
N LEU A 145 -10.62 17.23 5.23
CA LEU A 145 -11.05 17.57 6.59
C LEU A 145 -9.85 17.94 7.46
N GLY A 146 -10.03 18.96 8.32
CA GLY A 146 -9.01 19.42 9.25
C GLY A 146 -7.95 20.34 8.63
N GLN A 147 -7.02 20.79 9.46
CA GLN A 147 -5.85 21.56 9.02
C GLN A 147 -4.77 20.61 8.49
N ARG A 148 -4.00 21.10 7.51
CA ARG A 148 -2.87 20.37 6.97
C ARG A 148 -1.86 20.05 8.07
N ASN A 149 -1.46 18.79 8.18
CA ASN A 149 -0.41 18.39 9.11
C ASN A 149 0.98 18.49 8.45
N LYS A 150 2.03 18.33 9.25
CA LYS A 150 3.43 18.46 8.80
C LYS A 150 4.01 17.18 8.17
N ASN A 151 3.20 16.11 8.10
CA ASN A 151 3.59 14.85 7.47
C ASN A 151 3.73 15.01 5.96
#